data_AF-D5P6V5-F1
#
_entry.id   AF-D5P6V5-F1
#
_cell.length_a   1.000
_cell.length_b   1.000
_cell.length_c   1.000
_cell.angle_alpha   90.00
_cell.angle_beta   90.00
_cell.angle_gamma   90.00
#
_symmetry.space_group_name_H-M   'P 1'
#
loop_
_entity.id
_entity.type
_entity.pdbx_description
1 polymer ?
#
loop_
_entity_poly.entity_id
_entity_poly.type
_entity_poly.pdbx_seq_one_letter_code
_entity_poly.pdbx_strand_id
1 'polypeptide(L)'
;MNDDWVISFTFNVDPSMETMDRWETQLEGLDGSVARIPGHGVDVTTYASGGMSVIEAAEKMANEVIHIVHAEPVGMEVMREAQWQRRADEPTLPELMSAAEIAEELGISRQRVHQLRRTAMFPAPLADLRGGAVWDAAAIRKFSSDWKRQPGRPAGDFYVQYEHFVEGQWQLDTTFGPTTEHRAWAFYKQAIEHPHMRYVRLMRGADDLIASHE
;
A
#
# COMPACT_ATOMS: atom_id res chain seq x y z
N MET A 1 4.82 40.26 -15.53
CA MET A 1 5.88 39.49 -16.21
C MET A 1 5.23 38.25 -16.75
N ASN A 2 5.49 37.88 -18.01
CA ASN A 2 5.10 36.55 -18.49
C ASN A 2 5.97 35.53 -17.75
N ASP A 3 5.33 34.46 -17.30
CA ASP A 3 6.00 33.30 -16.70
C ASP A 3 7.03 32.71 -17.68
N ASP A 4 8.27 32.54 -17.24
CA ASP A 4 9.36 32.09 -18.10
C ASP A 4 9.17 30.63 -18.53
N TRP A 5 9.94 30.21 -19.52
CA TRP A 5 9.99 28.83 -19.98
C TRP A 5 11.14 28.12 -19.28
N VAL A 6 10.88 26.90 -18.82
CA VAL A 6 11.89 25.94 -18.37
C VAL A 6 12.01 24.88 -19.45
N ILE A 7 13.25 24.63 -19.89
CA ILE A 7 13.56 23.65 -20.93
C ILE A 7 14.59 22.68 -20.37
N SER A 8 14.19 21.40 -20.27
CA SER A 8 15.02 20.31 -19.79
C SER A 8 15.36 19.38 -20.95
N PHE A 9 16.65 19.12 -21.15
CA PHE A 9 17.21 18.26 -22.18
C PHE A 9 17.84 17.02 -21.55
N THR A 10 17.50 15.84 -22.05
CA THR A 10 18.13 14.58 -21.63
C THR A 10 19.16 14.16 -22.68
N PHE A 11 20.38 13.88 -22.23
CA PHE A 11 21.48 13.41 -23.06
C PHE A 11 21.92 12.01 -22.60
N ASN A 12 22.10 11.10 -23.56
CA ASN A 12 22.67 9.78 -23.30
C ASN A 12 24.21 9.83 -23.40
N VAL A 13 24.82 10.52 -22.43
CA VAL A 13 26.27 10.70 -22.31
C VAL A 13 26.72 10.37 -20.89
N ASP A 14 27.99 9.98 -20.73
CA ASP A 14 28.59 9.68 -19.43
C ASP A 14 29.88 10.52 -19.22
N PRO A 15 29.75 11.82 -18.95
CA PRO A 15 30.89 12.73 -18.82
C PRO A 15 31.65 12.52 -17.49
N SER A 16 32.91 12.95 -17.47
CA SER A 16 33.65 13.10 -16.21
C SER A 16 33.08 14.25 -15.37
N MET A 17 33.34 14.24 -14.05
CA MET A 17 33.00 15.37 -13.17
C MET A 17 33.57 16.69 -13.68
N GLU A 18 34.85 16.71 -14.09
CA GLU A 18 35.50 17.90 -14.67
C GLU A 18 34.79 18.43 -15.93
N THR A 19 34.23 17.53 -16.75
CA THR A 19 33.45 17.92 -17.93
C THR A 19 32.12 18.55 -17.51
N MET A 20 31.45 18.00 -16.49
CA MET A 20 30.21 18.57 -15.95
C MET A 20 30.44 19.94 -15.30
N ASP A 21 31.51 20.10 -14.52
CA ASP A 21 31.86 21.38 -13.89
C ASP A 21 32.11 22.47 -14.96
N ARG A 22 32.74 22.09 -16.08
CA ARG A 22 32.93 22.99 -17.23
C ARG A 22 31.59 23.36 -17.88
N TRP A 23 30.69 22.38 -18.08
CA TRP A 23 29.36 22.66 -18.63
C TRP A 23 28.56 23.59 -17.72
N GLU A 24 28.59 23.37 -16.42
CA GLU A 24 27.92 24.23 -15.43
C GLU A 24 28.40 25.68 -15.54
N THR A 25 29.72 25.89 -15.65
CA THR A 25 30.30 27.22 -15.88
C THR A 25 29.81 27.86 -17.19
N GLN A 26 29.67 27.07 -18.27
CA GLN A 26 29.18 27.56 -19.56
C GLN A 26 27.67 27.85 -19.55
N LEU A 27 26.91 27.15 -18.71
CA LEU A 27 25.46 27.28 -18.58
C LEU A 27 25.04 28.48 -17.72
N GLU A 28 25.94 29.09 -16.94
CA GLU A 28 25.64 30.28 -16.13
C GLU A 28 24.96 31.40 -16.94
N GLY A 29 25.35 31.59 -18.22
CA GLY A 29 24.75 32.60 -19.10
C GLY A 29 23.31 32.31 -19.53
N LEU A 30 22.80 31.10 -19.27
CA LEU A 30 21.45 30.64 -19.60
C LEU A 30 20.61 30.38 -18.34
N ASP A 31 21.11 30.80 -17.16
CA ASP A 31 20.61 30.39 -15.84
C ASP A 31 20.45 28.87 -15.74
N GLY A 32 21.33 28.13 -16.43
CA GLY A 32 21.20 26.70 -16.63
C GLY A 32 21.90 25.88 -15.55
N SER A 33 21.45 24.64 -15.40
CA SER A 33 22.05 23.65 -14.51
C SER A 33 22.23 22.31 -15.22
N VAL A 34 23.15 21.50 -14.72
CA VAL A 34 23.42 20.15 -15.22
C VAL A 34 23.34 19.14 -14.08
N ALA A 35 22.65 18.03 -14.31
CA ALA A 35 22.47 16.95 -13.34
C ALA A 35 22.78 15.61 -13.99
N ARG A 36 23.55 14.77 -13.28
CA ARG A 36 23.77 13.38 -13.69
C ARG A 36 22.64 12.51 -13.17
N ILE A 37 22.05 11.71 -14.04
CA ILE A 37 21.07 10.68 -13.68
C ILE A 37 21.74 9.31 -13.79
N PRO A 38 22.00 8.61 -12.66
CA PRO A 38 22.63 7.30 -12.67
C PRO A 38 21.90 6.31 -13.60
N GLY A 39 22.62 5.75 -14.58
CA GLY A 39 22.08 4.77 -15.52
C GLY A 39 21.24 5.34 -16.67
N HIS A 40 21.02 6.66 -16.72
CA HIS A 40 20.21 7.32 -17.76
C HIS A 40 20.96 8.40 -18.54
N GLY A 41 22.01 8.99 -17.96
CA GLY A 41 22.86 9.98 -18.63
C GLY A 41 22.89 11.30 -17.87
N VAL A 42 22.66 12.39 -18.59
CA VAL A 42 22.71 13.76 -18.05
C VAL A 42 21.48 14.55 -18.47
N ASP A 43 20.90 15.27 -17.51
CA ASP A 43 19.86 16.25 -17.76
C ASP A 43 20.44 17.66 -17.66
N VAL A 44 20.10 18.52 -18.61
CA VAL A 44 20.45 19.95 -18.62
C VAL A 44 19.16 20.76 -18.60
N THR A 45 18.99 21.61 -17.61
CA THR A 45 17.82 22.51 -17.49
C THR A 45 18.25 23.94 -17.73
N THR A 46 17.51 24.67 -18.56
CA THR A 46 17.75 26.08 -18.93
C THR A 46 16.46 26.89 -18.90
N TYR A 47 16.59 28.22 -18.88
CA TYR A 47 15.45 29.13 -18.84
C TYR A 47 15.42 30.04 -20.06
N ALA A 48 14.22 30.35 -20.54
CA ALA A 48 14.01 31.30 -21.63
C ALA A 48 12.87 32.26 -21.31
N SER A 49 12.95 33.47 -21.86
CA SER A 49 11.97 34.52 -21.58
C SER A 49 10.54 34.09 -21.94
N GLY A 50 9.59 34.33 -21.04
CA GLY A 50 8.18 34.04 -21.22
C GLY A 50 7.49 34.84 -22.33
N GLY A 51 8.18 35.85 -22.90
CA GLY A 51 7.76 36.58 -24.10
C GLY A 51 7.94 35.79 -25.40
N MET A 52 8.77 34.75 -25.42
CA MET A 52 8.99 33.90 -26.58
C MET A 52 7.83 32.92 -26.78
N SER A 53 7.62 32.49 -28.03
CA SER A 53 6.78 31.32 -28.29
C SER A 53 7.47 30.04 -27.79
N VAL A 54 6.69 28.99 -27.53
CA VAL A 54 7.23 27.71 -27.03
C VAL A 54 8.27 27.11 -27.99
N ILE A 55 8.03 27.22 -29.31
CA ILE A 55 8.92 26.67 -30.34
C ILE A 55 10.21 27.49 -30.40
N GLU A 56 10.11 28.82 -30.37
CA GLU A 56 11.26 29.71 -30.38
C GLU A 56 12.16 29.52 -29.15
N ALA A 57 11.56 29.40 -27.96
CA ALA A 57 12.30 29.12 -26.73
C ALA A 57 13.03 27.78 -26.81
N ALA A 58 12.35 26.74 -27.31
CA ALA A 58 12.92 25.40 -27.47
C ALA A 58 14.08 25.40 -28.48
N GLU A 59 13.89 25.97 -29.67
CA GLU A 59 14.93 26.05 -30.71
C GLU A 59 16.14 26.85 -30.24
N LYS A 60 15.91 27.99 -29.57
CA LYS A 60 17.00 28.82 -29.05
C LYS A 60 17.82 28.05 -28.02
N MET A 61 17.18 27.48 -27.00
CA MET A 61 17.91 26.76 -25.94
C MET A 61 18.54 25.46 -26.43
N ALA A 62 17.89 24.74 -27.35
CA ALA A 62 18.46 23.52 -27.93
C ALA A 62 19.78 23.82 -28.63
N ASN A 63 19.81 24.88 -29.44
CA ASN A 63 21.05 25.31 -30.11
C ASN A 63 22.15 25.62 -29.09
N GLU A 64 21.88 26.42 -28.06
CA GLU A 64 22.90 26.77 -27.06
C GLU A 64 23.42 25.53 -26.31
N VAL A 65 22.52 24.66 -25.84
CA VAL A 65 22.88 23.49 -25.03
C VAL A 65 23.63 22.44 -25.85
N ILE A 66 23.25 22.18 -27.11
CA ILE A 66 23.97 21.25 -27.99
C ILE A 66 25.43 21.69 -28.19
N HIS A 67 25.69 23.00 -28.28
CA HIS A 67 27.05 23.52 -28.40
C HIS A 67 27.87 23.34 -27.11
N ILE A 68 27.24 23.36 -25.94
CA ILE A 68 27.91 23.14 -24.65
C ILE A 68 28.19 21.66 -24.41
N VAL A 69 27.18 20.80 -24.59
CA VAL A 69 27.26 19.36 -24.30
C VAL A 69 28.02 18.61 -25.41
N HIS A 70 28.06 19.16 -26.63
CA HIS A 70 28.61 18.53 -27.82
C HIS A 70 27.97 17.17 -28.15
N ALA A 71 26.67 17.05 -27.90
CA ALA A 71 25.87 15.88 -28.23
C ALA A 71 24.44 16.29 -28.58
N GLU A 72 23.70 15.40 -29.25
CA GLU A 72 22.28 15.56 -29.51
C GLU A 72 21.47 15.07 -28.30
N PRO A 73 20.43 15.81 -27.86
CA PRO A 73 19.54 15.35 -26.82
C PRO A 73 18.70 14.18 -27.32
N VAL A 74 18.49 13.18 -26.46
CA VAL A 74 17.57 12.06 -26.70
C VAL A 74 16.15 12.35 -26.21
N GLY A 75 15.97 13.45 -25.48
CA GLY A 75 14.68 13.94 -25.01
C GLY A 75 14.72 15.43 -24.72
N MET A 76 13.57 16.09 -24.88
CA MET A 76 13.39 17.50 -24.53
C MET A 76 11.99 17.68 -23.93
N GLU A 77 11.91 18.37 -22.81
CA GLU A 77 10.67 18.83 -22.21
C GLU A 77 10.70 20.35 -22.09
N VAL A 78 9.59 20.99 -22.47
CA VAL A 78 9.42 22.45 -22.43
C VAL A 78 8.14 22.76 -21.69
N MET A 79 8.23 23.55 -20.63
CA MET A 79 7.06 23.96 -19.86
C MET A 79 7.21 25.35 -19.27
N ARG A 80 6.11 25.90 -18.78
CA ARG A 80 6.11 27.16 -18.04
C ARG A 80 6.71 26.97 -16.66
N GLU A 81 7.47 27.94 -16.16
CA GLU A 81 8.14 27.88 -14.86
C GLU A 81 7.16 27.59 -13.72
N ALA A 82 5.98 28.23 -13.69
CA ALA A 82 4.98 27.93 -12.67
C ALA A 82 4.46 26.48 -12.71
N GLN A 83 4.48 25.82 -13.88
CA GLN A 83 4.15 24.39 -13.98
C GLN A 83 5.31 23.50 -13.55
N TRP A 84 6.54 23.90 -13.88
CA TRP A 84 7.75 23.21 -13.47
C TRP A 84 7.89 23.19 -11.94
N GLN A 85 7.71 24.34 -11.29
CA GLN A 85 7.73 24.46 -9.83
C GLN A 85 6.65 23.58 -9.18
N ARG A 86 5.41 23.59 -9.70
CA ARG A 86 4.34 22.70 -9.21
C ARG A 86 4.72 21.23 -9.29
N ARG A 87 5.31 20.79 -10.40
CA ARG A 87 5.75 19.39 -10.56
C ARG A 87 6.93 19.03 -9.66
N ALA A 88 7.84 19.97 -9.43
CA ALA A 88 8.95 19.78 -8.50
C ALA A 88 8.45 19.67 -7.04
N ASP A 89 7.41 20.42 -6.69
CA ASP A 89 6.75 20.38 -5.38
C ASP A 89 5.83 19.17 -5.20
N GLU A 90 5.34 18.57 -6.30
CA GLU A 90 4.58 17.33 -6.26
C GLU A 90 5.48 16.20 -5.75
N PRO A 91 5.05 15.43 -4.72
CA PRO A 91 5.81 14.28 -4.26
C PRO A 91 6.05 13.30 -5.41
N THR A 92 7.30 13.16 -5.85
CA THR A 92 7.71 12.15 -6.82
C THR A 92 7.54 10.72 -6.29
N LEU A 93 7.50 10.58 -4.96
CA LEU A 93 7.14 9.34 -4.29
C LEU A 93 5.62 9.32 -4.03
N PRO A 94 4.90 8.25 -4.42
CA PRO A 94 3.50 8.11 -4.04
C PRO A 94 3.38 8.07 -2.52
N GLU A 95 2.20 8.44 -2.00
CA GLU A 95 1.88 8.23 -0.60
C GLU A 95 2.05 6.75 -0.25
N LEU A 96 2.90 6.47 0.74
CA LEU A 96 3.22 5.10 1.13
C LEU A 96 2.38 4.67 2.33
N MET A 97 1.98 3.40 2.33
CA MET A 97 1.38 2.75 3.48
C MET A 97 2.14 1.47 3.84
N SER A 98 2.35 1.29 5.14
CA SER A 98 2.79 0.03 5.75
C SER A 98 1.62 -0.94 5.93
N ALA A 99 1.92 -2.19 6.26
CA ALA A 99 0.88 -3.18 6.58
C ALA A 99 0.00 -2.76 7.80
N ALA A 100 0.52 -1.91 8.69
CA ALA A 100 -0.23 -1.39 9.83
C ALA A 100 -1.26 -0.35 9.39
N GLU A 101 -0.84 0.62 8.58
CA GLU A 101 -1.72 1.67 8.05
C GLU A 101 -2.78 1.07 7.11
N ILE A 102 -2.42 0.08 6.29
CA ILE A 102 -3.40 -0.66 5.49
C ILE A 102 -4.45 -1.36 6.37
N ALA A 103 -4.02 -1.94 7.49
CA ALA A 103 -4.94 -2.62 8.40
C ALA A 103 -5.97 -1.64 8.98
N GLU A 104 -5.52 -0.45 9.36
CA GLU A 104 -6.36 0.65 9.84
C GLU A 104 -7.29 1.18 8.72
N GLU A 105 -6.75 1.47 7.54
CA GLU A 105 -7.49 1.95 6.35
C GLU A 105 -8.60 0.98 5.94
N LEU A 106 -8.32 -0.33 5.96
CA LEU A 106 -9.28 -1.36 5.57
C LEU A 106 -10.16 -1.83 6.74
N GLY A 107 -9.88 -1.42 7.98
CA GLY A 107 -10.59 -1.89 9.18
C GLY A 107 -10.46 -3.40 9.39
N ILE A 108 -9.27 -3.96 9.16
CA ILE A 108 -8.94 -5.39 9.33
C ILE A 108 -7.71 -5.56 10.22
N SER A 109 -7.36 -6.80 10.58
CA SER A 109 -6.13 -7.06 11.33
C SER A 109 -4.89 -7.02 10.42
N ARG A 110 -3.72 -6.70 10.97
CA ARG A 110 -2.43 -6.80 10.26
C ARG A 110 -2.18 -8.20 9.72
N GLN A 111 -2.55 -9.25 10.47
CA GLN A 111 -2.47 -10.64 10.01
C GLN A 111 -3.32 -10.87 8.75
N ARG A 112 -4.50 -10.25 8.66
CA ARG A 112 -5.35 -10.32 7.47
C ARG A 112 -4.71 -9.61 6.28
N VAL A 113 -4.01 -8.49 6.47
CA VAL A 113 -3.21 -7.84 5.41
C VAL A 113 -2.14 -8.79 4.88
N HIS A 114 -1.40 -9.48 5.76
CA HIS A 114 -0.40 -10.47 5.33
C HIS A 114 -1.00 -11.66 4.57
N GLN A 115 -2.22 -12.08 4.91
CA GLN A 115 -2.94 -13.08 4.13
C GLN A 115 -3.34 -12.54 2.75
N LEU A 116 -3.89 -11.32 2.70
CA LEU A 116 -4.32 -10.68 1.45
C LEU A 116 -3.15 -10.47 0.51
N ARG A 117 -1.95 -10.13 1.01
CA ARG A 117 -0.71 -10.03 0.23
C ARG A 117 -0.43 -11.27 -0.63
N ARG A 118 -0.89 -12.46 -0.22
CA ARG A 118 -0.68 -13.71 -0.98
C ARG A 118 -1.69 -13.93 -2.10
N THR A 119 -2.67 -13.04 -2.24
CA THR A 119 -3.75 -13.13 -3.22
C THR A 119 -3.43 -12.23 -4.41
N ALA A 120 -3.64 -12.72 -5.64
CA ALA A 120 -3.32 -11.98 -6.86
C ALA A 120 -4.08 -10.65 -7.02
N MET A 121 -5.22 -10.50 -6.35
CA MET A 121 -6.05 -9.28 -6.41
C MET A 121 -5.58 -8.18 -5.47
N PHE A 122 -4.70 -8.48 -4.50
CA PHE A 122 -4.19 -7.47 -3.58
C PHE A 122 -2.98 -6.76 -4.20
N PRO A 123 -2.82 -5.44 -4.03
CA PRO A 123 -1.70 -4.70 -4.61
C PRO A 123 -0.34 -5.29 -4.23
N ALA A 124 0.56 -5.35 -5.21
CA ALA A 124 1.96 -5.69 -4.98
C ALA A 124 2.64 -4.56 -4.18
N PRO A 125 3.54 -4.89 -3.25
CA PRO A 125 4.30 -3.87 -2.55
C PRO A 125 5.27 -3.17 -3.51
N LEU A 126 5.47 -1.87 -3.30
CA LEU A 126 6.48 -1.08 -4.02
C LEU A 126 7.90 -1.48 -3.61
N ALA A 127 8.07 -1.83 -2.33
CA ALA A 127 9.33 -2.33 -1.80
C ALA A 127 9.13 -3.24 -0.58
N ASP A 128 10.05 -4.18 -0.40
CA ASP A 128 10.19 -4.96 0.84
C ASP A 128 11.37 -4.39 1.65
N LEU A 129 11.07 -3.58 2.67
CA LEU A 129 12.08 -3.01 3.57
C LEU A 129 12.34 -3.95 4.74
N ARG A 130 13.46 -3.74 5.47
CA ARG A 130 13.74 -4.48 6.72
C ARG A 130 12.61 -4.38 7.75
N GLY A 131 11.94 -3.22 7.80
CA GLY A 131 10.81 -2.96 8.71
C GLY A 131 9.46 -3.51 8.23
N GLY A 132 9.39 -4.06 7.02
CA GLY A 132 8.16 -4.54 6.39
C GLY A 132 7.97 -3.98 4.99
N ALA A 133 7.02 -4.57 4.27
CA ALA A 133 6.65 -4.11 2.94
C ALA A 133 5.93 -2.75 3.00
N VAL A 134 6.09 -1.96 1.93
CA VAL A 134 5.40 -0.69 1.72
C VAL A 134 4.63 -0.73 0.40
N TRP A 135 3.46 -0.11 0.39
CA TRP A 135 2.54 -0.07 -0.74
C TRP A 135 2.21 1.35 -1.14
N ASP A 136 1.79 1.53 -2.38
CA ASP A 136 1.11 2.74 -2.84
C ASP A 136 -0.28 2.82 -2.17
N ALA A 137 -0.51 3.89 -1.41
CA ALA A 137 -1.78 4.16 -0.76
C ALA A 137 -2.95 4.25 -1.76
N ALA A 138 -2.72 4.82 -2.93
CA ALA A 138 -3.76 4.94 -3.95
C ALA A 138 -4.20 3.57 -4.49
N ALA A 139 -3.24 2.65 -4.68
CA ALA A 139 -3.54 1.28 -5.08
C ALA A 139 -4.35 0.53 -4.01
N ILE A 140 -4.06 0.74 -2.73
CA ILE A 140 -4.80 0.15 -1.61
C ILE A 140 -6.24 0.70 -1.55
N ARG A 141 -6.42 2.02 -1.70
CA ARG A 141 -7.75 2.65 -1.72
C ARG A 141 -8.58 2.14 -2.89
N LYS A 142 -7.97 2.00 -4.07
CA LYS A 142 -8.61 1.39 -5.25
C LYS A 142 -8.98 -0.07 -5.02
N PHE A 143 -8.10 -0.85 -4.40
CA PHE A 143 -8.44 -2.21 -3.99
C PHE A 143 -9.66 -2.21 -3.05
N SER A 144 -9.68 -1.32 -2.05
CA SER A 144 -10.77 -1.20 -1.08
C SER A 144 -12.12 -0.93 -1.73
N SER A 145 -12.16 -0.04 -2.74
CA SER A 145 -13.41 0.29 -3.44
C SER A 145 -14.02 -0.91 -4.19
N ASP A 146 -13.16 -1.75 -4.75
CA ASP A 146 -13.59 -2.88 -5.59
C ASP A 146 -13.77 -4.17 -4.77
N TRP A 147 -13.29 -4.19 -3.52
CA TRP A 147 -13.23 -5.38 -2.70
C TRP A 147 -14.57 -5.72 -2.03
N LYS A 148 -15.26 -6.72 -2.60
CA LYS A 148 -16.45 -7.34 -1.99
C LYS A 148 -16.04 -8.21 -0.79
N ARG A 149 -16.23 -7.69 0.43
CA ARG A 149 -15.99 -8.43 1.69
C ARG A 149 -17.00 -9.56 1.82
N GLN A 150 -16.54 -10.80 1.91
CA GLN A 150 -17.38 -11.90 2.39
C GLN A 150 -17.42 -11.84 3.93
N PRO A 151 -18.61 -11.85 4.57
CA PRO A 151 -18.70 -11.95 6.02
C PRO A 151 -17.95 -13.21 6.48
N GLY A 152 -17.09 -13.05 7.49
CA GLY A 152 -16.29 -14.15 8.02
C GLY A 152 -17.19 -15.30 8.49
N ARG A 153 -16.69 -16.54 8.34
CA ARG A 153 -17.35 -17.74 8.87
C ARG A 153 -17.64 -17.53 10.36
N PRO A 154 -18.89 -17.70 10.84
CA PRO A 154 -19.18 -17.64 12.27
C PRO A 154 -18.21 -18.55 13.02
N ALA A 155 -17.69 -18.10 14.15
CA ALA A 155 -16.97 -18.99 15.06
C ALA A 155 -17.89 -20.19 15.33
N GLY A 156 -17.38 -21.42 15.25
CA GLY A 156 -18.22 -22.58 15.50
C GLY A 156 -18.81 -22.48 16.90
N ASP A 157 -20.12 -22.32 17.00
CA ASP A 157 -20.84 -22.20 18.25
C ASP A 157 -20.78 -23.56 18.97
N PHE A 158 -20.01 -23.68 20.06
CA PHE A 158 -20.05 -24.89 20.90
C PHE A 158 -21.12 -24.71 21.97
N TYR A 159 -21.84 -25.78 22.31
CA TYR A 159 -22.80 -25.81 23.44
C TYR A 159 -22.89 -27.20 24.06
N VAL A 160 -23.34 -27.27 25.31
CA VAL A 160 -23.56 -28.53 26.03
C VAL A 160 -25.05 -28.65 26.35
N GLN A 161 -25.67 -29.74 25.89
CA GLN A 161 -27.03 -30.12 26.21
C GLN A 161 -27.00 -31.14 27.36
N TYR A 162 -27.89 -31.03 28.34
CA TYR A 162 -27.96 -31.96 29.47
C TYR A 162 -29.38 -32.03 30.04
N GLU A 163 -29.71 -33.13 30.70
CA GLU A 163 -30.88 -33.17 31.58
C GLU A 163 -30.45 -32.84 33.01
N HIS A 164 -31.19 -32.00 33.71
CA HIS A 164 -30.99 -31.73 35.15
C HIS A 164 -32.25 -32.01 35.96
N PHE A 165 -32.07 -32.32 37.24
CA PHE A 165 -33.19 -32.60 38.14
C PHE A 165 -33.62 -31.34 38.90
N VAL A 166 -34.83 -30.85 38.61
CA VAL A 166 -35.42 -29.64 39.21
C VAL A 166 -36.85 -29.94 39.64
N GLU A 167 -37.21 -29.59 40.87
CA GLU A 167 -38.58 -29.73 41.41
C GLU A 167 -39.19 -31.15 41.27
N GLY A 168 -38.36 -32.18 41.38
CA GLY A 168 -38.83 -33.57 41.30
C GLY A 168 -38.93 -34.13 39.88
N GLN A 169 -38.55 -33.36 38.86
CA GLN A 169 -38.60 -33.75 37.46
C GLN A 169 -37.26 -33.54 36.76
N TRP A 170 -36.96 -34.39 35.77
CA TRP A 170 -35.84 -34.19 34.87
C TRP A 170 -36.27 -33.24 33.75
N GLN A 171 -35.49 -32.18 33.51
CA GLN A 171 -35.72 -31.20 32.45
C GLN A 171 -34.50 -31.12 31.55
N LEU A 172 -34.74 -31.01 30.23
CA LEU A 172 -33.69 -30.83 29.23
C LEU A 172 -33.32 -29.34 29.15
N ASP A 173 -32.04 -29.06 29.26
CA ASP A 173 -31.49 -27.71 29.23
C ASP A 173 -30.26 -27.65 28.30
N THR A 174 -29.85 -26.45 27.92
CA THR A 174 -28.66 -26.22 27.09
C THR A 174 -27.93 -24.98 27.59
N THR A 175 -26.61 -25.06 27.74
CA THR A 175 -25.79 -23.94 28.22
C THR A 175 -26.05 -22.66 27.44
N PHE A 176 -25.98 -21.51 28.13
CA PHE A 176 -26.17 -20.13 27.66
C PHE A 176 -25.51 -19.82 26.30
N GLY A 177 -26.19 -20.14 25.20
CA GLY A 177 -25.82 -19.76 23.83
C GLY A 177 -24.44 -20.27 23.34
N PRO A 178 -24.01 -19.77 22.16
CA PRO A 178 -22.69 -20.06 21.60
C PRO A 178 -21.53 -19.75 22.56
N THR A 179 -20.68 -20.73 22.83
CA THR A 179 -19.46 -20.54 23.61
C THR A 179 -18.22 -21.08 22.89
N THR A 180 -17.05 -20.82 23.45
CA THR A 180 -15.78 -21.35 22.92
C THR A 180 -15.61 -22.82 23.28
N GLU A 181 -14.90 -23.58 22.45
CA GLU A 181 -14.60 -25.01 22.67
C GLU A 181 -14.06 -25.28 24.08
N HIS A 182 -13.12 -24.45 24.55
CA HIS A 182 -12.50 -24.60 25.87
C HIS A 182 -13.51 -24.48 27.02
N ARG A 183 -14.43 -23.50 26.93
CA ARG A 183 -15.49 -23.33 27.95
C ARG A 183 -16.52 -24.44 27.90
N ALA A 184 -16.89 -24.88 26.69
CA ALA A 184 -17.82 -26.00 26.53
C ALA A 184 -17.26 -27.30 27.12
N TRP A 185 -15.98 -27.59 26.87
CA TRP A 185 -15.30 -28.75 27.48
C TRP A 185 -15.17 -28.66 29.00
N ALA A 186 -14.89 -27.48 29.54
CA ALA A 186 -14.82 -27.29 30.99
C ALA A 186 -16.18 -27.58 31.65
N PHE A 187 -17.26 -27.05 31.08
CA PHE A 187 -18.62 -27.33 31.56
C PHE A 187 -18.99 -28.80 31.41
N TYR A 188 -18.73 -29.41 30.25
CA TYR A 188 -19.02 -30.83 30.00
C TYR A 188 -18.40 -31.72 31.09
N LYS A 189 -17.12 -31.52 31.42
CA LYS A 189 -16.43 -32.29 32.48
C LYS A 189 -17.06 -32.09 33.85
N GLN A 190 -17.50 -30.88 34.17
CA GLN A 190 -18.19 -30.61 35.43
C GLN A 190 -19.58 -31.24 35.47
N ALA A 191 -20.30 -31.22 34.35
CA ALA A 191 -21.67 -31.71 34.24
C ALA A 191 -21.76 -33.24 34.35
N ILE A 192 -20.81 -33.99 33.77
CA ILE A 192 -20.78 -35.46 33.88
C ILE A 192 -20.48 -35.96 35.29
N GLU A 193 -19.86 -35.13 36.14
CA GLU A 193 -19.57 -35.45 37.53
C GLU A 193 -20.69 -34.98 38.48
N HIS A 194 -21.70 -34.27 37.97
CA HIS A 194 -22.72 -33.62 38.79
C HIS A 194 -23.89 -34.58 39.12
N PRO A 195 -24.21 -34.86 40.40
CA PRO A 195 -25.20 -35.87 40.80
C PRO A 195 -26.64 -35.63 40.32
N HIS A 196 -26.94 -34.39 39.92
CA HIS A 196 -28.26 -33.96 39.45
C HIS A 196 -28.29 -33.64 37.95
N MET A 197 -27.30 -34.11 37.19
CA MET A 197 -27.25 -33.98 35.74
C MET A 197 -27.05 -35.36 35.09
N ARG A 198 -27.62 -35.57 33.91
CA ARG A 198 -27.47 -36.79 33.10
C ARG A 198 -27.68 -36.49 31.62
N TYR A 199 -27.44 -37.47 30.74
CA TYR A 199 -27.56 -37.30 29.28
C TYR A 199 -26.83 -36.06 28.76
N VAL A 200 -25.59 -35.86 29.22
CA VAL A 200 -24.77 -34.70 28.89
C VAL A 200 -24.14 -34.90 27.50
N ARG A 201 -24.35 -33.95 26.58
CA ARG A 201 -23.87 -33.98 25.19
C ARG A 201 -23.15 -32.69 24.84
N LEU A 202 -21.92 -32.79 24.34
CA LEU A 202 -21.15 -31.69 23.79
C LEU A 202 -21.36 -31.62 22.27
N MET A 203 -21.75 -30.45 21.78
CA MET A 203 -22.10 -30.21 20.37
C MET A 203 -21.25 -29.09 19.76
N ARG A 204 -21.05 -29.11 18.43
CA ARG A 204 -20.47 -28.02 17.63
C ARG A 204 -21.42 -27.58 16.52
N GLY A 205 -22.14 -26.49 16.73
CA GLY A 205 -23.30 -26.14 15.90
C GLY A 205 -24.45 -27.15 16.09
N ALA A 206 -25.52 -26.99 15.31
CA ALA A 206 -26.81 -27.64 15.56
C ALA A 206 -26.77 -29.19 15.65
N ASP A 207 -25.93 -29.84 14.84
CA ASP A 207 -26.06 -31.28 14.54
C ASP A 207 -24.78 -32.10 14.76
N ASP A 208 -23.67 -31.48 15.16
CA ASP A 208 -22.35 -32.16 15.28
C ASP A 208 -22.08 -32.59 16.72
N LEU A 209 -22.37 -33.85 17.05
CA LEU A 209 -22.09 -34.44 18.37
C LEU A 209 -20.60 -34.76 18.52
N ILE A 210 -19.95 -34.13 19.50
CA ILE A 210 -18.53 -34.34 19.81
C ILE A 210 -18.35 -35.41 20.88
N ALA A 211 -19.16 -35.38 21.95
CA ALA A 211 -19.05 -36.30 23.08
C ALA A 211 -20.39 -36.43 23.81
N SER A 212 -20.63 -37.60 24.42
CA SER A 212 -21.83 -37.87 25.21
C SER A 212 -21.55 -38.73 26.44
N HIS A 213 -22.29 -38.49 27.51
CA HIS A 213 -22.30 -39.29 28.73
C HIS A 213 -23.74 -39.44 29.22
N GLU A 214 -24.18 -40.68 29.44
CA GLU A 214 -25.54 -41.03 29.86
C GLU A 214 -25.63 -41.21 31.38
#